data_AF-A0A5K1HD10-F1
#
_entry.id   AF-A0A5K1HD10-F1
#
_cell.length_a   1.000
_cell.length_b   1.000
_cell.length_c   1.000
_cell.angle_alpha   90.00
_cell.angle_beta   90.00
_cell.angle_gamma   90.00
#
_symmetry.space_group_name_H-M   'P 1'
#
loop_
_entity.id
_entity.type
_entity.pdbx_description
1 polymer ?
#
loop_
_entity_poly.entity_id
_entity_poly.type
_entity_poly.pdbx_seq_one_letter_code
_entity_poly.pdbx_strand_id
1 'polypeptide(L)' 'LKAAMTSLGFESKNQTIYQMIADLDADGSGQIDFEEFLELMTARVSDKDTRENIRKIFNLFDDEKTGFISIKNLRRVAK' A
#
# COMPACT_ATOMS: atom_id res chain seq x y z
N LEU A 1 -14.40 3.75 15.77
CA LEU A 1 -13.25 3.10 15.09
C LEU A 1 -11.90 3.73 15.46
N LYS A 2 -11.72 5.05 15.33
CA LYS A 2 -10.47 5.77 15.64
C LYS A 2 -9.89 5.51 17.05
N ALA A 3 -10.76 5.38 18.05
CA ALA A 3 -10.37 5.13 19.45
C ALA A 3 -9.83 3.72 19.72
N ALA A 4 -10.20 2.71 18.91
CA ALA A 4 -9.74 1.34 19.11
C ALA A 4 -8.28 1.15 18.64
N MET A 5 -7.85 1.94 17.64
CA MET A 5 -6.49 1.89 17.10
C MET A 5 -5.46 2.56 18.02
N THR A 6 -5.89 3.50 18.86
CA THR A 6 -5.02 4.24 19.80
C THR A 6 -4.68 3.42 21.05
N SER A 7 -5.55 2.50 21.49
CA SER A 7 -5.37 1.74 22.74
C SER A 7 -4.37 0.58 22.67
N LEU A 8 -3.89 0.21 21.48
CA LEU A 8 -3.00 -0.95 21.29
C LEU A 8 -1.50 -0.60 21.21
N GLY A 9 -1.09 0.65 21.47
CA GLY A 9 0.33 1.01 21.50
C GLY A 9 1.05 0.88 20.14
N PHE A 10 0.31 0.86 19.02
CA PHE A 10 0.88 0.95 17.68
C PHE A 10 1.24 2.42 17.39
N GLU A 11 2.31 2.87 18.03
CA GLU A 11 2.90 4.20 17.95
C GLU A 11 2.98 4.68 16.48
N SER A 12 2.32 5.81 16.19
CA SER A 12 2.46 6.76 15.07
C SER A 12 2.85 6.27 13.67
N LYS A 13 3.93 5.49 13.49
CA LYS A 13 4.39 4.93 12.21
C LYS A 13 3.35 4.04 11.53
N ASN A 14 2.61 3.26 12.32
CA ASN A 14 1.58 2.38 11.76
C ASN A 14 0.36 3.16 11.29
N GLN A 15 0.03 4.28 11.96
CA GLN A 15 -1.16 5.04 11.61
C GLN A 15 -1.05 5.63 10.20
N THR A 16 0.13 6.10 9.79
CA THR A 16 0.36 6.55 8.41
C THR A 16 0.25 5.41 7.41
N ILE A 17 0.76 4.21 7.73
CA ILE A 17 0.67 3.03 6.86
C ILE A 17 -0.80 2.57 6.73
N TYR A 18 -1.54 2.52 7.84
CA TYR A 18 -2.97 2.22 7.83
C TYR A 18 -3.77 3.24 7.04
N GLN A 19 -3.42 4.53 7.16
CA GLN A 19 -4.07 5.57 6.37
C GLN A 19 -3.72 5.41 4.88
N MET A 20 -2.47 5.13 4.52
CA MET A 20 -2.10 4.88 3.12
C MET A 20 -2.87 3.70 2.53
N ILE A 21 -3.02 2.60 3.27
CA ILE A 21 -3.81 1.46 2.80
C ILE A 21 -5.28 1.86 2.68
N ALA A 22 -5.86 2.49 3.70
CA ALA A 22 -7.26 2.90 3.65
C ALA A 22 -7.56 3.92 2.53
N ASP A 23 -6.56 4.71 2.12
CA ASP A 23 -6.68 5.66 1.00
C ASP A 23 -6.52 4.96 -0.37
N LEU A 24 -5.96 3.74 -0.40
CA LEU A 24 -5.62 2.97 -1.60
C LEU A 24 -6.56 1.79 -1.87
N ASP A 25 -7.03 1.17 -0.80
CA ASP A 25 -7.90 -0.01 -0.75
C ASP A 25 -9.34 0.43 -1.07
N ALA A 26 -9.64 0.48 -2.37
CA ALA A 26 -10.93 0.92 -2.88
C ALA A 26 -12.01 -0.15 -2.66
N ASP A 27 -11.61 -1.42 -2.63
CA ASP A 27 -12.51 -2.55 -2.42
C ASP A 27 -12.73 -2.92 -0.93
N GLY A 28 -11.89 -2.39 -0.04
CA GLY A 28 -11.98 -2.60 1.41
C GLY A 28 -11.47 -3.96 1.88
N SER A 29 -10.65 -4.63 1.06
CA SER A 29 -10.06 -5.94 1.36
C SER A 29 -8.98 -5.90 2.45
N GLY A 30 -8.48 -4.70 2.79
CA GLY A 30 -7.37 -4.48 3.71
C GLY A 30 -6.00 -4.76 3.09
N GLN A 31 -5.94 -4.96 1.77
CA GLN A 31 -4.75 -5.18 0.97
C GLN A 31 -4.87 -4.37 -0.32
N ILE A 32 -3.73 -4.05 -0.95
CA ILE A 32 -3.74 -3.28 -2.19
C ILE A 32 -3.42 -4.21 -3.36
N ASP A 33 -4.31 -4.32 -4.33
CA ASP A 33 -4.06 -5.07 -5.54
C ASP A 33 -3.25 -4.26 -6.58
N PHE A 34 -2.88 -4.91 -7.68
CA PHE A 34 -2.07 -4.25 -8.70
C PHE A 34 -2.81 -3.12 -9.42
N GLU A 35 -4.12 -3.24 -9.62
CA GLU A 35 -4.92 -2.25 -10.33
C GLU A 35 -5.14 -1.01 -9.45
N GLU A 36 -5.42 -1.19 -8.16
CA GLU A 36 -5.48 -0.11 -7.17
C GLU A 36 -4.14 0.64 -7.05
N PHE A 37 -3.02 -0.10 -7.04
CA PHE A 37 -1.68 0.49 -7.05
C PHE A 37 -1.39 1.24 -8.36
N LEU A 38 -1.85 0.70 -9.49
CA LEU A 38 -1.70 1.30 -10.81
C LEU A 38 -2.49 2.61 -10.92
N GLU A 39 -3.74 2.64 -10.45
CA GLU A 39 -4.57 3.85 -10.42
C GLU A 39 -3.92 4.97 -9.60
N LEU A 40 -3.35 4.66 -8.42
CA LEU A 40 -2.65 5.68 -7.64
C LEU A 40 -1.38 6.20 -8.34
N MET A 41 -0.59 5.32 -8.92
CA MET A 41 0.64 5.71 -9.61
C MET A 41 0.33 6.50 -10.88
N THR A 42 -0.68 6.11 -11.65
CA THR A 42 -1.12 6.86 -12.84
C THR A 42 -1.77 8.20 -12.48
N ALA A 43 -2.41 8.32 -11.31
CA ALA A 43 -2.94 9.60 -10.83
C ALA A 43 -1.86 10.62 -10.40
N ARG A 44 -0.65 10.15 -10.04
CA ARG A 44 0.45 11.01 -9.54
C ARG A 44 1.64 11.14 -10.48
N VAL A 45 1.73 10.29 -11.50
CA VAL A 45 2.94 10.14 -12.30
C VAL A 45 2.62 10.46 -13.77
N SER A 46 3.40 11.37 -14.34
CA SER A 46 3.38 11.74 -15.77
C SER A 46 3.46 10.49 -16.67
N ASP A 47 2.91 10.57 -17.90
CA ASP A 47 2.86 9.56 -18.98
C ASP A 47 4.15 8.76 -19.29
N LYS A 48 5.27 9.07 -18.63
CA LYS A 48 6.58 8.44 -18.81
C LYS A 48 6.75 7.13 -18.05
N ASP A 49 5.96 6.86 -17.01
CA ASP A 49 6.06 5.62 -16.27
C ASP A 49 5.17 4.54 -16.88
N THR A 50 5.80 3.56 -17.53
CA THR A 50 5.11 2.46 -18.18
C THR A 50 4.52 1.49 -17.15
N ARG A 51 3.44 0.79 -17.52
CA ARG A 51 2.83 -0.29 -16.71
C ARG A 51 3.87 -1.30 -16.21
N GLU A 52 4.91 -1.57 -17.00
CA GLU A 52 6.01 -2.45 -16.59
C GLU A 52 6.84 -1.87 -15.44
N ASN A 53 7.13 -0.57 -15.44
CA ASN A 53 7.88 0.06 -14.36
C ASN A 53 7.08 0.03 -13.06
N ILE A 54 5.78 0.35 -13.14
CA ILE A 54 4.85 0.28 -12.01
C ILE A 54 4.76 -1.15 -11.47
N ARG A 55 4.76 -2.16 -12.36
CA ARG A 55 4.78 -3.57 -11.94
C ARG A 55 6.09 -4.00 -11.29
N LYS A 56 7.23 -3.46 -11.71
CA LYS A 56 8.50 -3.68 -11.01
C LYS A 56 8.46 -3.10 -9.60
N ILE A 57 7.93 -1.88 -9.45
CA ILE A 57 7.75 -1.25 -8.14
C ILE A 57 6.80 -2.08 -7.27
N PHE A 58 5.66 -2.50 -7.80
CA PHE A 58 4.73 -3.37 -7.09
C PHE A 58 5.42 -4.64 -6.56
N ASN A 59 6.21 -5.31 -7.40
CA ASN A 59 6.96 -6.50 -7.01
C ASN A 59 8.08 -6.23 -5.99
N LEU A 60 8.57 -5.00 -5.86
CA LEU A 60 9.50 -4.62 -4.78
C LEU A 60 8.79 -4.57 -3.42
N PHE A 61 7.50 -4.25 -3.40
CA PHE A 61 6.69 -4.26 -2.19
C PHE A 61 6.18 -5.69 -1.89
N ASP A 62 5.61 -6.39 -2.86
CA ASP A 62 5.09 -7.77 -2.70
C ASP A 62 6.22 -8.81 -2.75
N ASP A 63 7.07 -8.82 -1.73
CA ASP A 63 8.22 -9.71 -1.62
C ASP A 63 7.82 -11.20 -1.50
N GLU A 64 6.60 -11.46 -1.02
CA GLU A 64 6.01 -12.79 -0.88
C GLU A 64 5.32 -13.27 -2.17
N LYS A 65 5.26 -12.42 -3.22
CA LYS A 65 4.64 -12.69 -4.53
C LYS A 65 3.18 -13.17 -4.41
N THR A 66 2.46 -12.60 -3.48
CA THR A 66 1.05 -12.91 -3.22
C THR A 66 0.11 -12.32 -4.27
N GLY A 67 0.58 -11.32 -5.03
CA GLY A 67 -0.23 -10.51 -5.92
C GLY A 67 -0.88 -9.30 -5.23
N PHE A 68 -0.60 -9.10 -3.93
CA PHE A 68 -1.18 -8.04 -3.11
C PHE A 68 -0.11 -7.38 -2.24
N ILE A 69 -0.24 -6.08 -1.98
CA ILE A 69 0.59 -5.35 -1.02
C ILE A 69 -0.17 -5.27 0.30
N SER A 70 0.35 -5.96 1.31
CA SER A 70 -0.19 -5.94 2.67
C SER A 70 0.55 -4.94 3.57
N ILE A 71 -0.01 -4.67 4.76
CA ILE A 71 0.66 -3.91 5.83
C ILE A 71 2.06 -4.47 6.13
N LYS A 72 2.22 -5.80 6.07
CA LYS A 72 3.51 -6.45 6.35
C LYS A 72 4.55 -6.07 5.30
N ASN A 73 4.15 -6.01 4.03
CA ASN A 73 5.01 -5.61 2.92
C ASN A 73 5.45 -4.14 3.08
N LEU A 74 4.50 -3.23 3.36
CA LEU A 74 4.82 -1.81 3.60
C LEU A 74 5.74 -1.62 4.82
N ARG A 75 5.52 -2.39 5.90
CA ARG A 75 6.40 -2.36 7.08
C ARG A 75 7.80 -2.91 6.81
N ARG A 76 7.96 -3.85 5.87
CA ARG A 76 9.29 -4.38 5.47
C ARG A 76 10.06 -3.33 4.66
N VAL A 77 9.40 -2.62 3.75
CA VAL A 77 10.04 -1.60 2.90
C VAL A 77 10.32 -0.30 3.67
N ALA A 78 9.47 0.09 4.63
CA ALA A 78 9.64 1.30 5.43
C ALA A 78 10.66 1.17 6.58
N LYS A 79 11.43 0.08 6.64
CA LYS A 79 12.36 -0.24 7.73
C LYS A 79 13.79 0.14 7.41
#